data_AF-A0A376U467-F1
#
_entry.id   AF-A0A376U467-F1
#
_cell.length_a   1.000
_cell.length_b   1.000
_cell.length_c   1.000
_cell.angle_alpha   90.00
_cell.angle_beta   90.00
_cell.angle_gamma   90.00
#
_symmetry.space_group_name_H-M   'P 1'
#
loop_
_entity.id
_entity.type
_entity.pdbx_description
1 polymer ?
#
loop_
_entity_poly.entity_id
_entity_poly.type
_entity_poly.pdbx_seq_one_letter_code
_entity_poly.pdbx_strand_id
1 'polypeptide(L)'
;MLQDRLVKLASPLTDDLIVGALLKADGTKATTASDIAHVVVEPAYEGQESVVVAHPTFVILAEDGIEFNSMEKASVIAKLQSLGFVIAGYEELAIPTT
;
A
#
# COMPACT_ATOMS: atom_id res chain seq x y z
N MET A 1 18.77 2.67 -6.27
CA MET A 1 17.50 2.41 -5.54
C MET A 1 16.41 2.19 -6.56
N LEU A 2 15.42 1.35 -6.24
CA LEU A 2 14.29 1.04 -7.12
C LEU A 2 13.00 1.58 -6.52
N GLN A 3 12.04 1.90 -7.40
CA GLN A 3 10.70 2.36 -7.05
C GLN A 3 9.98 1.31 -6.20
N ASP A 4 10.12 0.05 -6.60
CA ASP A 4 9.50 -1.10 -5.94
C ASP A 4 10.57 -1.91 -5.20
N ARG A 5 10.16 -2.55 -4.12
CA ARG A 5 11.05 -3.35 -3.28
C ARG A 5 10.46 -4.72 -3.02
N LEU A 6 11.29 -5.75 -3.16
CA LEU A 6 10.97 -7.07 -2.67
C LEU A 6 11.18 -7.13 -1.15
N VAL A 7 10.14 -7.48 -0.41
CA VAL A 7 10.19 -7.76 1.02
C VAL A 7 10.07 -9.27 1.20
N LYS A 8 11.05 -9.88 1.88
CA LYS A 8 10.95 -11.27 2.31
C LYS A 8 10.12 -11.35 3.58
N LEU A 9 9.20 -12.31 3.62
CA LEU A 9 8.32 -12.52 4.75
C LEU A 9 8.95 -13.47 5.76
N ALA A 10 8.58 -13.31 7.03
CA ALA A 10 9.00 -14.23 8.09
C ALA A 10 8.26 -15.58 8.01
N SER A 11 7.11 -15.60 7.37
CA SER A 11 6.30 -16.80 7.10
C SER A 11 5.55 -16.61 5.78
N PRO A 12 5.18 -17.70 5.09
CA PRO A 12 4.41 -17.61 3.85
C PRO A 12 3.09 -16.85 4.03
N LEU A 13 2.62 -16.18 2.98
CA LEU A 13 1.31 -15.54 2.96
C LEU A 13 0.20 -16.55 3.28
N THR A 14 -0.74 -16.14 4.11
CA THR A 14 -1.93 -16.93 4.47
C THR A 14 -3.10 -16.73 3.52
N ASP A 15 -3.08 -15.66 2.73
CA ASP A 15 -4.17 -15.25 1.86
C ASP A 15 -3.62 -14.51 0.63
N ASP A 16 -4.42 -14.48 -0.43
CA ASP A 16 -4.14 -13.64 -1.60
C ASP A 16 -4.19 -12.14 -1.25
N LEU A 17 -3.29 -11.40 -1.88
CA LEU A 17 -3.15 -9.95 -1.77
C LEU A 17 -3.36 -9.30 -3.13
N ILE A 18 -4.22 -8.30 -3.15
CA ILE A 18 -4.39 -7.41 -4.30
C ILE A 18 -3.40 -6.24 -4.24
N VAL A 19 -3.20 -5.58 -5.38
CA VAL A 19 -2.50 -4.30 -5.44
C VAL A 19 -3.21 -3.29 -4.53
N GLY A 20 -2.44 -2.51 -3.78
CA GLY A 20 -2.97 -1.55 -2.81
C GLY A 20 -3.23 -2.12 -1.42
N ALA A 21 -3.07 -3.44 -1.23
CA ALA A 21 -3.20 -4.05 0.09
C ALA A 21 -2.17 -3.50 1.09
N LEU A 22 -2.62 -3.32 2.33
CA LEU A 22 -1.84 -2.76 3.42
C LEU A 22 -1.33 -3.87 4.34
N LEU A 23 -0.02 -3.93 4.53
CA LEU A 23 0.62 -4.97 5.35
C LEU A 23 1.35 -4.38 6.54
N LYS A 24 1.45 -5.19 7.60
CA LYS A 24 2.36 -4.99 8.71
C LYS A 24 3.80 -5.35 8.30
N ALA A 25 4.75 -5.04 9.18
CA ALA A 25 6.17 -5.33 8.94
C ALA A 25 6.47 -6.84 8.82
N ASP A 26 5.62 -7.70 9.36
CA ASP A 26 5.74 -9.16 9.28
C ASP A 26 5.12 -9.77 8.00
N GLY A 27 4.46 -8.95 7.16
CA GLY A 27 3.78 -9.40 5.94
C GLY A 27 2.31 -9.75 6.09
N THR A 28 1.76 -9.70 7.30
CA THR A 28 0.31 -9.94 7.52
C THR A 28 -0.51 -8.71 7.16
N LYS A 29 -1.80 -8.90 6.83
CA LYS A 29 -2.72 -7.79 6.55
C LYS A 29 -2.85 -6.87 7.77
N ALA A 30 -2.73 -5.56 7.54
CA ALA A 30 -2.99 -4.57 8.56
C ALA A 30 -4.51 -4.47 8.80
N THR A 31 -4.91 -4.62 10.07
CA THR A 31 -6.30 -4.41 10.52
C THR A 31 -6.47 -3.11 11.29
N THR A 32 -5.35 -2.46 11.64
CA THR A 32 -5.32 -1.15 12.28
C THR A 32 -4.34 -0.24 11.53
N ALA A 33 -4.68 1.05 11.43
CA ALA A 33 -3.85 2.00 10.72
C ALA A 33 -2.45 2.14 11.35
N SER A 34 -2.32 2.03 12.68
CA SER A 34 -1.02 2.15 13.37
C SER A 34 0.00 1.10 12.92
N ASP A 35 -0.48 -0.09 12.51
CA ASP A 35 0.36 -1.24 12.20
C ASP A 35 0.86 -1.27 10.75
N ILE A 36 0.34 -0.37 9.89
CA ILE A 36 0.73 -0.33 8.47
C ILE A 36 2.23 -0.04 8.36
N ALA A 37 2.92 -0.87 7.59
CA ALA A 37 4.33 -0.74 7.26
C ALA A 37 4.58 -0.74 5.74
N HIS A 38 3.75 -1.44 4.97
CA HIS A 38 3.95 -1.65 3.54
C HIS A 38 2.66 -1.50 2.73
N VAL A 39 2.80 -1.11 1.47
CA VAL A 39 1.73 -1.05 0.46
C VAL A 39 2.14 -1.96 -0.69
N VAL A 40 1.31 -2.95 -1.01
CA VAL A 40 1.55 -3.94 -2.06
C VAL A 40 1.38 -3.31 -3.45
N VAL A 41 2.33 -3.56 -4.36
CA VAL A 41 2.29 -3.02 -5.74
C VAL A 41 2.10 -4.08 -6.82
N GLU A 42 2.25 -5.36 -6.47
CA GLU A 42 1.97 -6.50 -7.35
C GLU A 42 1.06 -7.49 -6.63
N PRO A 43 0.11 -8.15 -7.33
CA PRO A 43 -0.67 -9.22 -6.73
C PRO A 43 0.26 -10.30 -6.18
N ALA A 44 -0.03 -10.74 -4.95
CA ALA A 44 0.70 -11.83 -4.30
C ALA A 44 -0.29 -12.92 -3.91
N TYR A 45 0.16 -14.16 -3.98
CA TYR A 45 -0.69 -15.35 -3.81
C TYR A 45 -0.35 -16.08 -2.51
N GLU A 46 -1.34 -16.79 -1.97
CA GLU A 46 -1.15 -17.67 -0.82
C GLU A 46 0.09 -18.57 -1.00
N GLY A 47 0.86 -18.73 0.09
CA GLY A 47 2.07 -19.55 0.10
C GLY A 47 3.33 -18.87 -0.43
N GLN A 48 3.25 -17.66 -0.98
CA GLN A 48 4.45 -16.91 -1.35
C GLN A 48 5.24 -16.43 -0.11
N GLU A 49 6.57 -16.47 -0.22
CA GLU A 49 7.50 -16.07 0.86
C GLU A 49 8.00 -14.63 0.71
N SER A 50 7.49 -13.89 -0.28
CA SER A 50 7.90 -12.52 -0.55
C SER A 50 6.80 -11.73 -1.24
N VAL A 51 6.79 -10.43 -1.02
CA VAL A 51 5.87 -9.48 -1.64
C VAL A 51 6.62 -8.30 -2.22
N VAL A 52 6.11 -7.72 -3.30
CA VAL A 52 6.64 -6.48 -3.88
C VAL A 52 5.84 -5.30 -3.34
N VAL A 53 6.54 -4.32 -2.77
CA VAL A 53 5.95 -3.17 -2.06
C VAL A 53 6.49 -1.85 -2.58
N ALA A 54 5.68 -0.81 -2.45
CA ALA A 54 6.06 0.55 -2.84
C ALA A 54 7.18 1.10 -1.93
N HIS A 55 8.10 1.87 -2.54
CA HIS A 55 9.02 2.70 -1.79
C HIS A 55 8.39 4.08 -1.49
N PRO A 56 8.29 4.52 -0.22
CA PRO A 56 7.62 5.79 0.13
C PRO A 56 8.22 7.01 -0.56
N THR A 57 9.55 7.06 -0.69
CA THR A 57 10.25 8.18 -1.33
C THR A 57 10.12 8.26 -2.87
N PHE A 58 9.78 7.17 -3.56
CA PHE A 58 9.84 7.10 -5.03
C PHE A 58 8.48 6.87 -5.68
N VAL A 59 7.43 6.67 -4.89
CA VAL A 59 6.08 6.38 -5.36
C VAL A 59 5.10 7.39 -4.81
N ILE A 60 4.24 7.91 -5.69
CA ILE A 60 3.02 8.61 -5.32
C ILE A 60 1.89 7.59 -5.39
N LEU A 61 1.13 7.43 -4.30
CA LEU A 61 0.00 6.50 -4.26
C LEU A 61 -1.27 7.23 -4.68
N ALA A 62 -2.01 6.64 -5.63
CA ALA A 62 -3.37 7.05 -5.91
C ALA A 62 -4.27 6.68 -4.72
N GLU A 63 -5.05 7.62 -4.21
CA GLU A 63 -5.94 7.36 -3.08
C GLU A 63 -6.95 6.23 -3.38
N ASP A 64 -7.51 6.23 -4.58
CA ASP A 64 -8.46 5.20 -5.05
C ASP A 64 -7.82 3.82 -5.28
N GLY A 65 -6.48 3.77 -5.34
CA GLY A 65 -5.72 2.52 -5.49
C GLY A 65 -5.39 1.84 -4.16
N ILE A 66 -5.84 2.38 -3.03
CA ILE A 66 -5.55 1.84 -1.69
C ILE A 66 -6.71 0.95 -1.24
N GLU A 67 -6.39 -0.28 -0.83
CA GLU A 67 -7.37 -1.18 -0.21
C GLU A 67 -7.40 -0.92 1.31
N PHE A 68 -8.45 -0.24 1.76
CA PHE A 68 -8.56 0.20 3.16
C PHE A 68 -8.87 -0.94 4.15
N ASN A 69 -9.29 -2.12 3.68
CA ASN A 69 -9.56 -3.27 4.55
C ASN A 69 -10.49 -2.92 5.73
N SER A 70 -11.57 -2.18 5.45
CA SER A 70 -12.54 -1.64 6.44
C SER A 70 -11.97 -0.69 7.50
N MET A 71 -10.71 -0.26 7.40
CA MET A 71 -10.13 0.77 8.27
C MET A 71 -10.67 2.16 7.91
N GLU A 72 -10.65 3.06 8.90
CA GLU A 72 -11.04 4.45 8.69
C GLU A 72 -10.01 5.15 7.78
N LYS A 73 -10.52 5.75 6.71
CA LYS A 73 -9.73 6.30 5.61
C LYS A 73 -8.72 7.36 6.06
N ALA A 74 -9.15 8.37 6.84
CA ALA A 74 -8.29 9.45 7.27
C ALA A 74 -7.11 8.95 8.12
N SER A 75 -7.34 7.93 8.94
CA SER A 75 -6.32 7.27 9.77
C SER A 75 -5.27 6.54 8.92
N VAL A 76 -5.71 5.82 7.88
CA VAL A 76 -4.80 5.16 6.93
C VAL A 76 -3.96 6.17 6.17
N ILE A 77 -4.60 7.23 5.63
CA ILE A 77 -3.89 8.27 4.88
C ILE A 77 -2.86 8.98 5.77
N ALA A 78 -3.24 9.38 6.99
CA ALA A 78 -2.32 10.00 7.94
C ALA A 78 -1.12 9.09 8.27
N LYS A 79 -1.37 7.77 8.42
CA LYS A 79 -0.29 6.82 8.62
C LYS A 79 0.63 6.72 7.40
N LEU A 80 0.10 6.55 6.20
CA LEU A 80 0.90 6.42 4.98
C LEU A 80 1.76 7.68 4.75
N GLN A 81 1.20 8.86 4.99
CA GLN A 81 1.96 10.12 4.96
C GLN A 81 3.07 10.15 6.02
N SER A 82 2.83 9.63 7.23
CA SER A 82 3.87 9.52 8.26
C SER A 82 5.01 8.56 7.88
N LEU A 83 4.74 7.58 7.01
CA LEU A 83 5.76 6.69 6.43
C LEU A 83 6.54 7.34 5.27
N GLY A 84 6.12 8.54 4.85
CA GLY A 84 6.76 9.31 3.78
C GLY A 84 6.11 9.16 2.41
N PHE A 85 4.94 8.53 2.30
CA PHE A 85 4.20 8.49 1.04
C PHE A 85 3.57 9.84 0.73
N VAL A 86 3.61 10.21 -0.56
CA VAL A 86 2.75 11.26 -1.11
C VAL A 86 1.49 10.58 -1.64
N ILE A 87 0.32 11.09 -1.28
CA ILE A 87 -0.97 10.57 -1.73
C ILE A 87 -1.55 11.56 -2.75
N ALA A 88 -1.84 11.06 -3.95
CA ALA A 88 -2.56 11.79 -4.98
C ALA A 88 -4.06 11.54 -4.81
N GLY A 89 -4.79 12.61 -4.50
CA GLY A 89 -6.22 12.68 -4.76
C GLY A 89 -6.42 12.99 -6.24
N TYR A 90 -7.08 12.10 -6.97
CA TYR A 90 -7.53 12.43 -8.32
C TYR A 90 -8.90 13.10 -8.18
N GLU A 91 -8.92 14.43 -8.19
CA GLU A 91 -10.16 15.10 -8.60
C GLU A 91 -10.28 14.92 -10.11
N GLU A 92 -11.41 14.37 -10.58
CA GLU A 92 -11.77 14.41 -12.00
C GLU A 92 -12.07 15.86 -12.39
N LEU A 93 -11.03 16.67 -12.55
CA LEU A 93 -11.12 18.01 -13.12
C LEU A 93 -11.04 17.86 -14.63
N ALA A 94 -12.12 18.22 -15.32
CA ALA A 94 -12.10 18.35 -16.77
C ALA A 94 -10.97 19.32 -17.17
N ILE A 95 -10.16 18.94 -18.17
CA ILE A 95 -9.16 19.84 -18.74
C ILE A 95 -9.92 21.05 -19.32
N PRO A 96 -9.63 22.29 -18.90
CA PRO A 96 -10.29 23.46 -19.47
C PRO A 96 -9.95 23.51 -20.97
N THR A 97 -10.94 23.29 -21.82
CA THR A 97 -10.81 23.56 -23.27
C THR A 97 -11.04 25.05 -23.48
N THR A 98 -9.96 25.80 -23.73
CA THR A 98 -10.03 27.19 -24.23
C THR A 98 -10.18 27.22 -25.73
#